data_AF-A0A7Y4WG00-F1
#
_entry.id   AF-A0A7Y4WG00-F1
#
_cell.length_a   1.000
_cell.length_b   1.000
_cell.length_c   1.000
_cell.angle_alpha   90.00
_cell.angle_beta   90.00
_cell.angle_gamma   90.00
#
_symmetry.space_group_name_H-M   'P 1'
#
loop_
_entity.id
_entity.type
_entity.pdbx_description
1 polymer ?
#
loop_
_entity_poly.entity_id
_entity_poly.type
_entity_poly.pdbx_seq_one_letter_code
_entity_poly.pdbx_strand_id
1 'polypeptide(L)'
;RTRSRDLEQAQGRALKLETELLRAQRNVEDHERDAKARDRELAELKRAVAQLEKELKGSEAARAKGVSALQETQARVRERDEALRAKGTRVKELESELKSRPAHGTVIPAGTPAARRPNHERDDLQRIAGIGPVLEKKLNRLGLRTYRQVAALDKGELETLADKLGLTSERIRREGWIASAKSVLRANGE
;
A
#
# COMPACT_ATOMS: atom_id res chain seq x y z
N ARG A 1 37.66 -76.21 -56.78
CA ARG A 1 37.26 -74.84 -57.19
C ARG A 1 36.02 -74.34 -56.44
N THR A 2 34.94 -75.14 -56.35
CA THR A 2 33.71 -74.80 -55.58
C THR A 2 33.97 -74.46 -54.11
N ARG A 3 34.65 -75.36 -53.38
CA ARG A 3 34.97 -75.17 -51.95
C ARG A 3 35.77 -73.90 -51.62
N SER A 4 36.58 -73.41 -52.56
CA SER A 4 37.36 -72.17 -52.41
C SER A 4 36.47 -70.92 -52.55
N ARG A 5 35.49 -70.96 -53.46
CA ARG A 5 34.54 -69.88 -53.68
C ARG A 5 33.55 -69.77 -52.52
N ASP A 6 33.13 -70.91 -51.97
CA ASP A 6 32.27 -70.95 -50.79
C ASP A 6 32.97 -70.38 -49.55
N LEU A 7 34.27 -70.67 -49.39
CA LEU A 7 35.10 -70.09 -48.32
C LEU A 7 35.21 -68.57 -48.44
N GLU A 8 35.49 -68.06 -49.64
CA GLU A 8 35.60 -66.61 -49.91
C GLU A 8 34.27 -65.88 -49.67
N GLN A 9 33.14 -66.48 -50.07
CA GLN A 9 31.81 -65.94 -49.77
C GLN A 9 31.51 -65.94 -48.27
N ALA A 10 31.89 -67.00 -47.54
CA ALA A 10 31.72 -67.07 -46.09
C ALA A 10 32.58 -66.02 -45.38
N GLN A 11 33.82 -65.81 -45.81
CA GLN A 11 34.70 -64.76 -45.30
C GLN A 11 34.13 -63.36 -45.56
N GLY A 12 33.61 -63.10 -46.76
CA GLY A 12 32.96 -61.82 -47.07
C GLY A 12 31.70 -61.57 -46.24
N ARG A 13 30.91 -62.62 -45.93
CA ARG A 13 29.76 -62.52 -45.02
C ARG A 13 30.21 -62.26 -43.57
N ALA A 14 31.25 -62.94 -43.10
CA ALA A 14 31.80 -62.74 -41.77
C ALA A 14 32.29 -61.29 -41.57
N LEU A 15 33.03 -60.73 -42.53
CA LEU A 15 33.49 -59.33 -42.49
C LEU A 15 32.34 -58.31 -42.47
N LYS A 16 31.26 -58.58 -43.23
CA LYS A 16 30.05 -57.74 -43.20
C LYS A 16 29.38 -57.78 -41.83
N LEU A 17 29.18 -58.97 -41.27
CA LEU A 17 28.59 -59.14 -39.94
C LEU A 17 29.45 -58.51 -38.85
N GLU A 18 30.78 -58.60 -38.95
CA GLU A 18 31.70 -57.94 -38.02
C GLU A 18 31.59 -56.42 -38.10
N THR A 19 31.50 -55.87 -39.31
CA THR A 19 31.30 -54.42 -39.52
C THR A 19 29.95 -53.96 -38.96
N GLU A 20 28.88 -54.74 -39.18
CA GLU A 20 27.54 -54.46 -38.64
C GLU A 20 27.51 -54.57 -37.11
N LEU A 21 28.20 -55.56 -36.53
CA LEU A 21 28.31 -55.72 -35.09
C LEU A 21 29.02 -54.53 -34.44
N LEU A 22 30.15 -54.07 -35.02
CA LEU A 22 30.86 -52.88 -34.54
C LEU A 22 30.00 -51.62 -34.62
N ARG A 23 29.22 -51.45 -35.70
CA ARG A 23 28.27 -50.34 -35.83
C ARG A 23 27.16 -50.42 -34.78
N ALA A 24 26.59 -51.60 -34.57
CA ALA A 24 25.55 -51.81 -33.58
C ALA A 24 26.06 -51.55 -32.16
N GLN A 25 27.28 -52.00 -31.83
CA GLN A 25 27.93 -51.73 -30.55
C GLN A 25 28.10 -50.22 -30.33
N ARG A 26 28.58 -49.49 -31.34
CA ARG A 26 28.72 -48.03 -31.24
C ARG A 26 27.37 -47.33 -31.02
N ASN A 27 26.33 -47.75 -31.73
CA ASN A 27 24.98 -47.19 -31.54
C ASN A 27 24.45 -47.44 -30.12
N VAL A 28 24.69 -48.64 -29.56
CA VAL A 28 24.31 -48.95 -28.18
C VAL A 28 25.06 -48.04 -27.20
N GLU A 29 26.37 -47.86 -27.38
CA GLU A 29 27.14 -46.93 -26.53
C GLU A 29 26.63 -45.50 -26.60
N ASP A 30 26.30 -45.01 -27.79
CA ASP A 30 25.76 -43.66 -27.98
C ASP A 30 24.39 -43.52 -27.31
N HIS A 31 23.50 -44.51 -27.45
CA HIS A 31 22.22 -44.53 -26.75
C HIS A 31 22.36 -44.62 -25.23
N GLU A 32 23.36 -45.34 -24.71
CA GLU A 32 23.65 -45.36 -23.28
C GLU A 32 24.17 -44.00 -22.76
N ARG A 33 24.98 -43.30 -23.56
CA ARG A 33 25.42 -41.94 -23.25
C ARG A 33 24.24 -40.98 -23.20
N ASP A 34 23.34 -41.06 -24.18
CA ASP A 34 22.11 -40.25 -24.24
C ASP A 34 21.17 -40.56 -23.07
N ALA A 35 20.99 -41.84 -22.72
CA ALA A 35 20.17 -42.24 -21.57
C ALA A 35 20.73 -41.66 -20.26
N LYS A 36 22.05 -41.77 -20.05
CA LYS A 36 22.72 -41.17 -18.89
C LYS A 36 22.60 -39.65 -18.86
N ALA A 37 22.61 -38.98 -20.02
CA ALA A 37 22.39 -37.54 -20.10
C ALA A 37 20.96 -37.16 -19.68
N ARG A 38 19.95 -37.88 -20.20
CA ARG A 38 18.55 -37.69 -19.82
C ARG A 38 18.28 -37.96 -18.35
N ASP A 39 18.92 -38.97 -17.76
CA ASP A 39 18.79 -39.26 -16.33
C ASP A 39 19.32 -38.12 -15.45
N ARG A 40 20.42 -37.47 -15.87
CA ARG A 40 20.95 -36.28 -15.20
C ARG A 40 19.99 -35.10 -15.30
N GLU A 41 19.48 -34.83 -16.50
CA GLU A 41 18.50 -33.77 -16.73
C GLU A 41 17.22 -34.01 -15.90
N LEU A 42 16.74 -35.26 -15.86
CA LEU A 42 15.57 -35.65 -15.06
C LEU A 42 15.82 -35.49 -13.56
N ALA A 43 17.04 -35.76 -13.08
CA ALA A 43 17.41 -35.50 -11.69
C ALA A 43 17.45 -33.99 -11.37
N GLU A 44 17.95 -33.16 -12.28
CA GLU A 44 17.95 -31.70 -12.15
C GLU A 44 16.53 -31.13 -12.15
N LEU A 45 15.68 -31.56 -13.09
CA LEU A 45 14.27 -31.16 -13.15
C LEU A 45 13.52 -31.56 -11.88
N LYS A 46 13.75 -32.77 -11.36
CA LYS A 46 13.14 -33.20 -10.08
C LYS A 46 13.55 -32.30 -8.90
N ARG A 47 14.82 -31.88 -8.85
CA ARG A 47 15.29 -30.93 -7.83
C ARG A 47 14.64 -29.56 -7.99
N ALA A 48 14.51 -29.08 -9.23
CA ALA A 48 13.84 -27.81 -9.52
C ALA A 48 12.35 -27.85 -9.12
N VAL A 49 11.64 -28.92 -9.44
CA VAL A 49 10.24 -29.12 -9.03
C VAL A 49 10.11 -29.12 -7.50
N ALA A 50 10.96 -29.86 -6.78
CA ALA A 50 10.93 -29.90 -5.32
C ALA A 50 11.18 -28.52 -4.69
N GLN A 51 12.06 -27.70 -5.29
CA GLN A 51 12.30 -26.33 -4.84
C GLN A 51 11.08 -25.44 -5.08
N LEU A 52 10.46 -25.51 -6.27
CA LEU A 52 9.25 -24.75 -6.60
C LEU A 52 8.07 -25.13 -5.69
N GLU A 53 7.89 -26.42 -5.37
CA GLU A 53 6.86 -26.86 -4.43
C GLU A 53 7.08 -26.30 -3.02
N LYS A 54 8.34 -26.22 -2.58
CA LYS A 54 8.69 -25.60 -1.29
C LYS A 54 8.38 -24.11 -1.28
N GLU A 55 8.73 -23.40 -2.35
CA GLU A 55 8.43 -21.98 -2.50
C GLU A 55 6.93 -21.70 -2.57
N LEU A 56 6.17 -22.54 -3.29
CA LEU A 56 4.72 -22.46 -3.36
C LEU A 56 4.09 -22.61 -1.98
N LYS A 57 4.47 -23.65 -1.22
CA LYS A 57 4.01 -23.84 0.16
C LYS A 57 4.36 -22.66 1.07
N GLY A 58 5.56 -22.10 0.91
CA GLY A 58 5.97 -20.90 1.65
C GLY A 58 5.10 -19.68 1.32
N SER A 59 4.83 -19.46 0.03
CA SER A 59 3.97 -18.38 -0.46
C SER A 59 2.52 -18.53 -0.01
N GLU A 60 1.97 -19.75 -0.06
CA GLU A 60 0.62 -20.06 0.43
C GLU A 60 0.51 -19.81 1.94
N ALA A 61 1.50 -20.23 2.73
CA ALA A 61 1.51 -19.95 4.16
C ALA A 61 1.59 -18.45 4.46
N ALA A 62 2.36 -17.68 3.68
CA ALA A 62 2.41 -16.22 3.81
C ALA A 62 1.07 -15.57 3.44
N ARG A 63 0.43 -16.04 2.36
CA ARG A 63 -0.91 -15.58 1.94
C ARG A 63 -1.96 -15.90 2.99
N ALA A 64 -1.97 -17.11 3.55
CA ALA A 64 -2.91 -17.50 4.61
C ALA A 64 -2.79 -16.58 5.84
N LYS A 65 -1.56 -16.28 6.28
CA LYS A 65 -1.31 -15.31 7.36
C LYS A 65 -1.80 -13.91 6.99
N GLY A 66 -1.55 -13.46 5.76
CA GLY A 66 -2.02 -12.17 5.26
C GLY A 66 -3.56 -12.07 5.23
N VAL A 67 -4.25 -13.13 4.80
CA VAL A 67 -5.71 -13.20 4.81
C VAL A 67 -6.26 -13.15 6.23
N SER A 68 -5.67 -13.89 7.18
CA SER A 68 -6.08 -13.84 8.59
C SER A 68 -5.91 -12.44 9.18
N ALA A 69 -4.77 -11.79 8.94
CA ALA A 69 -4.52 -10.43 9.39
C ALA A 69 -5.52 -9.43 8.79
N LEU A 70 -5.84 -9.57 7.49
CA LEU A 70 -6.86 -8.76 6.83
C LEU A 70 -8.24 -8.98 7.45
N GLN A 71 -8.65 -10.22 7.71
CA GLN A 71 -9.92 -10.53 8.36
C GLN A 71 -10.03 -9.89 9.76
N GLU A 72 -8.97 -9.96 10.56
CA GLU A 72 -8.93 -9.29 11.87
C GLU A 72 -9.06 -7.77 11.74
N THR A 73 -8.36 -7.16 10.78
CA THR A 73 -8.46 -5.71 10.56
C THR A 73 -9.86 -5.31 10.09
N GLN A 74 -10.49 -6.11 9.23
CA GLN A 74 -11.86 -5.89 8.78
C GLN A 74 -12.86 -6.00 9.94
N ALA A 75 -12.68 -6.99 10.83
CA ALA A 75 -13.52 -7.12 12.03
C ALA A 75 -13.41 -5.87 12.93
N ARG A 76 -12.19 -5.37 13.17
CA ARG A 76 -11.97 -4.14 13.95
C ARG A 76 -12.56 -2.89 13.29
N VAL A 77 -12.52 -2.80 11.97
CA VAL A 77 -13.15 -1.69 11.23
C VAL A 77 -14.67 -1.74 11.39
N ARG A 78 -15.28 -2.91 11.23
CA ARG A 78 -16.74 -3.09 11.42
C ARG A 78 -17.19 -2.69 12.83
N GLU A 79 -16.48 -3.15 13.86
CA GLU A 79 -16.76 -2.79 15.25
C GLU A 79 -16.68 -1.28 15.48
N ARG A 80 -15.67 -0.61 14.91
CA ARG A 80 -15.54 0.85 14.98
C ARG A 80 -16.67 1.56 14.26
N ASP A 81 -17.07 1.10 13.08
CA ASP A 81 -18.16 1.69 12.33
C ASP A 81 -19.50 1.56 13.08
N GLU A 82 -19.75 0.41 13.71
CA GLU A 82 -20.91 0.20 14.57
C GLU A 82 -20.89 1.12 15.79
N ALA A 83 -19.76 1.24 16.47
CA ALA A 83 -19.61 2.15 17.60
C ALA A 83 -19.80 3.63 17.19
N LEU A 84 -19.31 4.02 16.00
CA LEU A 84 -19.53 5.36 15.45
C LEU A 84 -21.01 5.61 15.14
N ARG A 85 -21.71 4.63 14.58
CA ARG A 85 -23.17 4.71 14.36
C ARG A 85 -23.92 4.89 15.68
N ALA A 86 -23.61 4.09 16.70
CA ALA A 86 -24.24 4.19 18.01
C ALA A 86 -23.98 5.55 18.69
N LYS A 87 -22.75 6.05 18.62
CA LYS A 87 -22.42 7.40 19.12
C LYS A 87 -23.16 8.48 18.34
N GLY A 88 -23.26 8.35 17.01
CA GLY A 88 -24.03 9.25 16.16
C GLY A 88 -25.52 9.30 16.52
N THR A 89 -26.13 8.15 16.82
CA THR A 89 -27.52 8.11 17.31
C THR A 89 -27.69 8.81 18.66
N ARG A 90 -26.74 8.62 19.58
CA ARG A 90 -26.77 9.26 20.90
C ARG A 90 -26.60 10.77 20.82
N VAL A 91 -25.74 11.25 19.92
CA VAL A 91 -25.59 12.69 19.67
C VAL A 91 -26.90 13.31 19.17
N LYS A 92 -27.58 12.67 18.21
CA LYS A 92 -28.88 13.16 17.71
C LYS A 92 -29.95 13.20 18.80
N GLU A 93 -29.99 12.20 19.66
CA GLU A 93 -30.92 12.13 20.79
C GLU A 93 -30.65 13.26 21.79
N LEU A 94 -29.39 13.45 22.21
CA LEU A 94 -29.00 14.54 23.10
C LEU A 94 -29.26 15.93 22.49
N GLU A 95 -29.07 16.10 21.18
CA GLU A 95 -29.42 17.34 20.47
C GLU A 95 -30.93 17.60 20.48
N SER A 96 -31.75 16.55 20.34
CA SER A 96 -33.20 16.67 20.44
C SER A 96 -33.67 16.99 21.87
N GLU A 97 -33.04 16.40 22.87
CA GLU A 97 -33.32 16.61 24.30
C GLU A 97 -32.91 18.03 24.75
N LEU A 98 -31.79 18.54 24.23
CA LEU A 98 -31.36 19.93 24.45
C LEU A 98 -32.32 20.93 23.81
N LYS A 99 -32.90 20.61 22.65
CA LYS A 99 -33.93 21.45 21.99
C LYS A 99 -35.28 21.43 22.71
N SER A 100 -35.62 20.36 23.42
CA SER A 100 -36.90 20.21 24.12
C SER A 100 -36.89 20.66 25.58
N ARG A 101 -35.72 20.92 26.19
CA ARG A 101 -35.66 21.49 27.55
C ARG A 101 -36.15 22.95 27.54
N PRO A 102 -37.08 23.34 28.42
CA PRO A 102 -37.42 24.74 28.61
C PRO A 102 -36.19 25.49 29.14
N ALA A 103 -35.94 26.68 28.59
CA ALA A 103 -34.85 27.55 29.01
C ALA A 103 -35.02 27.91 30.50
N HIS A 104 -34.33 27.19 31.39
CA HIS A 104 -34.20 27.62 32.78
C HIS A 104 -33.01 28.58 32.86
N GLY A 105 -33.33 29.84 33.13
CA GLY A 105 -32.43 30.97 33.03
C GLY A 105 -31.20 30.85 33.92
N THR A 106 -30.03 31.02 33.32
CA THR A 106 -28.96 31.78 33.94
C THR A 106 -28.82 33.05 33.11
N VAL A 107 -29.31 34.15 33.67
CA VAL A 107 -29.21 35.49 33.10
C VAL A 107 -27.76 35.94 33.28
N ILE A 108 -27.02 36.03 32.18
CA ILE A 108 -25.83 36.89 32.07
C ILE A 108 -26.35 38.20 31.45
N PRO A 109 -26.05 39.39 32.02
CA PRO A 109 -26.75 40.61 31.65
C PRO A 109 -26.47 41.03 30.21
N ALA A 110 -27.52 41.58 29.61
CA ALA A 110 -27.64 41.95 28.21
C ALA A 110 -26.67 43.06 27.77
N GLY A 111 -26.00 42.82 26.64
CA GLY A 111 -25.46 43.86 25.76
C GLY A 111 -26.15 43.81 24.40
N THR A 112 -26.90 44.87 24.09
CA THR A 112 -27.24 45.51 22.79
C THR A 112 -27.47 44.64 21.53
N PRO A 113 -28.57 44.84 20.77
CA PRO A 113 -28.84 44.09 19.55
C PRO A 113 -28.11 44.71 18.34
N ALA A 114 -27.07 44.05 17.84
CA ALA A 114 -26.49 44.35 16.54
C ALA A 114 -26.07 43.05 15.84
N ALA A 115 -26.69 42.79 14.68
CA ALA A 115 -26.32 41.88 13.60
C ALA A 115 -25.56 40.58 13.96
N ARG A 116 -26.16 39.43 13.61
CA ARG A 116 -25.53 38.09 13.61
C ARG A 116 -24.06 38.15 13.17
N ARG A 117 -23.13 38.02 14.11
CA ARG A 117 -21.77 37.53 13.88
C ARG A 117 -21.69 36.14 14.51
N PRO A 118 -21.35 35.09 13.75
CA PRO A 118 -21.15 33.76 14.34
C PRO A 118 -19.97 33.83 15.32
N ASN A 119 -20.02 33.01 16.36
CA ASN A 119 -19.05 32.98 17.45
C ASN A 119 -17.64 32.65 16.90
N HIS A 120 -16.83 33.70 16.67
CA HIS A 120 -15.46 33.62 16.15
C HIS A 120 -14.47 33.26 17.27
N GLU A 121 -14.24 31.96 17.52
CA GLU A 121 -12.99 31.53 18.15
C GLU A 121 -12.12 30.66 17.23
N ARG A 122 -12.66 30.24 16.08
CA ARG A 122 -11.93 29.43 15.09
C ARG A 122 -12.39 29.78 13.68
N ASP A 123 -11.42 30.16 12.87
CA ASP A 123 -11.58 30.36 11.43
C ASP A 123 -11.45 29.03 10.68
N ASP A 124 -12.08 28.96 9.51
CA ASP A 124 -11.96 27.84 8.57
C ASP A 124 -10.66 27.95 7.78
N LEU A 125 -9.55 27.47 8.35
CA LEU A 125 -8.23 27.56 7.73
C LEU A 125 -8.16 26.82 6.39
N GLN A 126 -9.14 25.98 6.03
CA GLN A 126 -9.23 25.33 4.72
C GLN A 126 -9.45 26.32 3.57
N ARG A 127 -9.88 27.57 3.87
CA ARG A 127 -9.95 28.65 2.87
C ARG A 127 -8.59 29.12 2.37
N ILE A 128 -7.51 28.77 3.07
CA ILE A 128 -6.14 29.10 2.66
C ILE A 128 -5.66 28.04 1.66
N ALA A 129 -5.13 28.50 0.52
CA ALA A 129 -4.60 27.61 -0.52
C ALA A 129 -3.50 26.69 0.05
N GLY A 130 -3.65 25.38 -0.18
CA GLY A 130 -2.71 24.37 0.29
C GLY A 130 -2.95 23.85 1.72
N ILE A 131 -3.95 24.36 2.45
CA ILE A 131 -4.39 23.82 3.74
C ILE A 131 -5.58 22.88 3.54
N GLY A 132 -5.33 21.58 3.60
CA GLY A 132 -6.40 20.57 3.62
C GLY A 132 -6.93 20.26 5.03
N PRO A 133 -8.01 19.46 5.14
CA PRO A 133 -8.67 19.13 6.42
C PRO A 133 -7.73 18.43 7.42
N VAL A 134 -6.69 17.73 6.94
CA VAL A 134 -5.67 17.10 7.79
C VAL A 134 -4.73 18.14 8.38
N LEU A 135 -4.33 19.15 7.58
CA LEU A 135 -3.40 20.19 8.01
C LEU A 135 -4.08 21.16 8.97
N GLU A 136 -5.32 21.55 8.69
CA GLU A 136 -6.14 22.35 9.61
C GLU A 136 -6.23 21.70 11.00
N LYS A 137 -6.51 20.39 11.08
CA LYS A 137 -6.55 19.67 12.36
C LYS A 137 -5.22 19.72 13.13
N LYS A 138 -4.09 19.66 12.42
CA LYS A 138 -2.77 19.81 13.03
C LYS A 138 -2.52 21.24 13.50
N LEU A 139 -2.86 22.25 12.69
CA LEU A 139 -2.74 23.67 13.04
C LEU A 139 -3.56 24.02 14.29
N ASN A 140 -4.82 23.56 14.33
CA ASN A 140 -5.72 23.74 15.47
C ASN A 140 -5.18 23.10 16.76
N ARG A 141 -4.43 22.00 16.64
CA ARG A 141 -3.76 21.34 17.78
C ARG A 141 -2.54 22.12 18.25
N LEU A 142 -1.84 22.79 17.34
CA LEU A 142 -0.72 23.68 17.63
C LEU A 142 -1.16 25.07 18.16
N GLY A 143 -2.47 25.32 18.24
CA GLY A 143 -3.04 26.57 18.76
C GLY A 143 -3.28 27.65 17.69
N LEU A 144 -2.95 27.36 16.42
CA LEU A 144 -3.26 28.22 15.29
C LEU A 144 -4.69 27.93 14.83
N ARG A 145 -5.61 28.84 15.16
CA ARG A 145 -7.05 28.68 14.93
C ARG A 145 -7.67 29.81 14.11
N THR A 146 -6.91 30.87 13.84
CA THR A 146 -7.41 32.06 13.12
C THR A 146 -6.55 32.43 11.93
N TYR A 147 -7.13 33.01 10.89
CA TYR A 147 -6.40 33.49 9.71
C TYR A 147 -5.35 34.53 10.10
N ARG A 148 -5.66 35.37 11.12
CA ARG A 148 -4.74 36.40 11.63
C ARG A 148 -3.44 35.81 12.17
N GLN A 149 -3.52 34.70 12.89
CA GLN A 149 -2.34 34.02 13.39
C GLN A 149 -1.48 33.46 12.25
N VAL A 150 -2.11 32.89 11.21
CA VAL A 150 -1.38 32.39 10.03
C VAL A 150 -0.76 33.55 9.22
N ALA A 151 -1.47 34.67 9.09
CA ALA A 151 -1.01 35.86 8.38
C ALA A 151 0.12 36.61 9.12
N ALA A 152 0.23 36.42 10.44
CA ALA A 152 1.24 37.02 11.30
C ALA A 152 2.50 36.17 11.47
N LEU A 153 2.53 34.94 10.93
CA LEU A 153 3.69 34.05 11.03
C LEU A 153 4.93 34.71 10.43
N ASP A 154 6.00 34.77 11.22
CA ASP A 154 7.31 35.21 10.74
C ASP A 154 8.09 34.08 10.04
N LYS A 155 9.27 34.41 9.51
CA LYS A 155 10.10 33.44 8.78
C LYS A 155 10.55 32.27 9.68
N GLY A 156 10.89 32.51 10.95
CA GLY A 156 11.37 31.49 11.88
C GLY A 156 10.27 30.65 12.51
N GLU A 157 9.12 31.25 12.78
CA GLU A 157 7.89 30.56 13.19
C GLU A 157 7.39 29.64 12.08
N LEU A 158 7.52 30.06 10.81
CA LEU A 158 7.16 29.23 9.66
C LEU A 158 8.04 27.98 9.56
N GLU A 159 9.35 28.08 9.77
CA GLU A 159 10.26 26.92 9.79
C GLU A 159 9.87 25.96 10.92
N THR A 160 9.69 26.49 12.14
CA THR A 160 9.30 25.70 13.31
C THR A 160 7.93 25.02 13.11
N LEU A 161 7.00 25.72 12.45
CA LEU A 161 5.69 25.19 12.12
C LEU A 161 5.79 24.10 11.04
N ALA A 162 6.61 24.31 10.02
CA ALA A 162 6.84 23.33 8.96
C ALA A 162 7.40 22.02 9.53
N ASP A 163 8.40 22.11 10.40
CA ASP A 163 8.99 20.96 11.10
C ASP A 163 7.96 20.19 11.92
N LYS A 164 7.13 20.91 12.69
CA LYS A 164 6.05 20.30 13.49
C LYS A 164 4.96 19.65 12.64
N LEU A 165 4.73 20.15 11.43
CA LEU A 165 3.75 19.61 10.49
C LEU A 165 4.30 18.44 9.65
N GLY A 166 5.63 18.28 9.62
CA GLY A 166 6.34 17.34 8.74
C GLY A 166 6.38 17.83 7.29
N LEU A 167 6.40 19.14 7.09
CA LEU A 167 6.47 19.81 5.79
C LEU A 167 7.77 20.62 5.70
N THR A 168 8.18 20.99 4.49
CA THR A 168 9.24 21.98 4.30
C THR A 168 8.64 23.39 4.28
N SER A 169 9.32 24.35 4.91
CA SER A 169 8.95 25.78 4.89
C SER A 169 8.82 26.32 3.47
N GLU A 170 9.66 25.84 2.56
CA GLU A 170 9.62 26.16 1.14
C GLU A 170 8.29 25.78 0.48
N ARG A 171 7.72 24.63 0.87
CA ARG A 171 6.39 24.25 0.40
C ARG A 171 5.33 25.22 0.91
N ILE A 172 5.37 25.59 2.19
CA ILE A 172 4.39 26.53 2.78
C ILE A 172 4.48 27.90 2.10
N ARG A 173 5.69 28.34 1.72
CA ARG A 173 5.91 29.58 0.95
C ARG A 173 5.40 29.48 -0.48
N ARG A 174 5.68 28.38 -1.18
CA ARG A 174 5.22 28.15 -2.55
C ARG A 174 3.70 28.08 -2.66
N GLU A 175 3.04 27.46 -1.69
CA GLU A 175 1.57 27.43 -1.59
C GLU A 175 1.00 28.77 -1.11
N GLY A 176 1.84 29.73 -0.72
CA GLY A 176 1.45 31.10 -0.43
C GLY A 176 0.56 31.26 0.79
N TRP A 177 0.72 30.43 1.84
CA TRP A 177 -0.20 30.41 2.98
C TRP A 177 -0.42 31.78 3.64
N ILE A 178 0.66 32.55 3.83
CA ILE A 178 0.59 33.89 4.42
C ILE A 178 -0.18 34.86 3.49
N ALA A 179 0.08 34.80 2.19
CA ALA A 179 -0.57 35.66 1.21
C ALA A 179 -2.06 35.32 1.07
N SER A 180 -2.39 34.03 1.04
CA SER A 180 -3.77 33.54 0.98
C SER A 180 -4.53 33.83 2.29
N ALA A 181 -3.90 33.67 3.46
CA ALA A 181 -4.49 34.08 4.75
C ALA A 181 -4.80 35.58 4.79
N LYS A 182 -3.88 36.43 4.33
CA LYS A 182 -4.11 37.88 4.21
C LYS A 182 -5.23 38.22 3.23
N SER A 183 -5.33 37.50 2.12
CA SER A 183 -6.41 37.67 1.15
C SER A 183 -7.77 37.30 1.75
N VAL A 184 -7.85 36.20 2.50
CA VAL A 184 -9.07 35.76 3.18
C VAL A 184 -9.48 36.71 4.31
N LEU A 185 -8.51 37.24 5.07
CA LEU A 185 -8.78 38.29 6.08
C LEU A 185 -9.39 39.54 5.45
N ARG A 186 -8.78 40.05 4.37
CA ARG A 186 -9.30 41.21 3.64
C ARG A 186 -10.69 40.96 3.05
N ALA A 187 -10.95 39.74 2.57
CA ALA A 187 -12.26 39.36 2.04
C ALA A 187 -13.34 39.24 3.12
N ASN A 188 -12.95 38.85 4.34
CA ASN A 188 -13.88 38.72 5.48
C ASN A 188 -14.06 40.04 6.27
N GLY A 189 -13.32 41.10 5.95
CA GLY A 189 -13.48 42.43 6.55
C GLY A 189 -12.95 42.58 7.98
N GLU A 190 -11.94 41.79 8.34
CA GLU A 190 -11.22 41.83 9.64
C GLU A 190 -9.83 42.49 9.54
#